data_AF-A0A975BLT9-F1
#
_entry.id   AF-A0A975BLT9-F1
#
_cell.length_a   1.000
_cell.length_b   1.000
_cell.length_c   1.000
_cell.angle_alpha   90.00
_cell.angle_beta   90.00
_cell.angle_gamma   90.00
#
_symmetry.space_group_name_H-M   'P 1'
#
loop_
_entity.id
_entity.type
_entity.pdbx_description
1 polymer ?
#
loop_
_entity_poly.entity_id
_entity_poly.type
_entity_poly.pdbx_seq_one_letter_code
_entity_poly.pdbx_strand_id
1 'polypeptide(L)'
;MLTELSTVQLYDTYITNFKNAEQFTYEYFPFFDHAYRVLRTGGIFTYYSSEVSEFSPVHLQALQTAGFSDIQKKICKISPPDDCLYWKNKTMIAPIIRK
;
A
#
# COMPACT_ATOMS: atom_id res chain seq x y z
N MET A 1 25.63 -14.70 -12.06
CA MET A 1 25.26 -14.05 -10.80
C MET A 1 23.79 -13.68 -10.93
N LEU A 2 22.90 -14.60 -10.52
CA LEU A 2 21.45 -14.40 -10.61
C LEU A 2 21.07 -13.47 -9.45
N THR A 3 20.63 -12.26 -9.75
CA THR A 3 20.03 -11.34 -8.79
C THR A 3 18.84 -12.04 -8.14
N GLU A 4 18.96 -12.36 -6.85
CA GLU A 4 17.86 -12.95 -6.08
C GLU A 4 16.63 -12.08 -6.21
N LEU A 5 15.54 -12.67 -6.70
CA LEU A 5 14.24 -12.02 -6.77
C LEU A 5 13.84 -11.59 -5.36
N SER A 6 13.80 -10.29 -5.11
CA SER A 6 13.27 -9.71 -3.88
C SER A 6 11.86 -10.27 -3.67
N THR A 7 11.63 -10.93 -2.53
CA THR A 7 10.31 -11.45 -2.16
C THR A 7 9.34 -10.27 -2.10
N VAL A 8 8.28 -10.33 -2.91
CA VAL A 8 7.20 -9.35 -2.92
C VAL A 8 6.03 -9.94 -2.15
N GLN A 9 5.60 -9.24 -1.11
CA GLN A 9 4.36 -9.55 -0.41
C GLN A 9 3.27 -8.60 -0.90
N LEU A 10 2.21 -9.16 -1.48
CA LEU A 10 1.04 -8.43 -1.99
C LEU A 10 -0.13 -8.59 -1.01
N TYR A 11 -0.68 -7.47 -0.56
CA TYR A 11 -1.98 -7.43 0.11
C TYR A 11 -2.99 -6.79 -0.85
N ASP A 12 -3.91 -7.61 -1.36
CA ASP A 12 -4.96 -7.21 -2.31
C ASP A 12 -6.30 -7.79 -1.86
N THR A 13 -7.02 -7.02 -1.05
CA THR A 13 -8.37 -7.37 -0.59
C THR A 13 -9.32 -6.22 -0.88
N TYR A 14 -10.46 -6.51 -1.51
CA TYR A 14 -11.55 -5.54 -1.72
C TYR A 14 -12.59 -5.69 -0.61
N ILE A 15 -13.03 -4.57 -0.03
CA ILE A 15 -13.93 -4.52 1.12
C ILE A 15 -15.38 -4.66 0.63
N THR A 16 -16.19 -5.49 1.30
CA THR A 16 -17.59 -5.73 0.93
C THR A 16 -18.61 -5.22 1.94
N ASN A 17 -18.19 -4.70 3.10
CA ASN A 17 -19.11 -4.35 4.19
C ASN A 17 -18.75 -2.99 4.82
N PHE A 18 -19.43 -1.93 4.37
CA PHE A 18 -19.10 -0.55 4.71
C PHE A 18 -20.05 -0.01 5.80
N LYS A 19 -19.51 0.62 6.85
CA LYS A 19 -20.32 1.45 7.78
C LYS A 19 -20.13 2.95 7.54
N ASN A 20 -18.96 3.39 7.05
CA ASN A 20 -18.65 4.80 6.74
C ASN A 20 -17.37 4.93 5.89
N ALA A 21 -17.24 6.06 5.17
CA ALA A 21 -16.18 6.29 4.18
C ALA A 21 -14.75 6.37 4.76
N GLU A 22 -14.61 6.74 6.04
CA GLU A 22 -13.30 6.81 6.70
C GLU A 22 -12.67 5.43 6.94
N GLN A 23 -13.47 4.36 7.03
CA GLN A 23 -12.94 2.99 7.17
C GLN A 23 -12.17 2.54 5.92
N PHE A 24 -12.48 3.09 4.75
CA PHE A 24 -11.86 2.70 3.48
C PHE A 24 -10.34 2.96 3.44
N THR A 25 -9.85 3.97 4.17
CA THR A 25 -8.51 4.53 3.92
C THR A 25 -7.38 3.78 4.63
N TYR A 26 -7.66 2.98 5.67
CA TYR A 26 -6.61 2.52 6.60
C TYR A 26 -6.68 1.05 7.02
N GLU A 27 -7.50 0.21 6.36
CA GLU A 27 -7.68 -1.19 6.79
C GLU A 27 -6.42 -2.07 6.67
N TYR A 28 -5.45 -1.66 5.86
CA TYR A 28 -4.18 -2.36 5.72
C TYR A 28 -3.16 -2.02 6.83
N PHE A 29 -3.40 -1.01 7.66
CA PHE A 29 -2.47 -0.63 8.74
C PHE A 29 -2.15 -1.78 9.72
N PRO A 30 -3.13 -2.57 10.20
CA PRO A 30 -2.83 -3.69 11.10
C PRO A 30 -1.90 -4.75 10.48
N PHE A 31 -1.77 -4.78 9.15
CA PHE A 31 -0.89 -5.71 8.46
C PHE A 31 0.57 -5.24 8.42
N PHE A 32 0.86 -3.96 8.63
CA PHE A 32 2.21 -3.42 8.50
C PHE A 32 3.21 -4.10 9.45
N ASP A 33 2.82 -4.34 10.70
CA ASP A 33 3.65 -5.07 11.68
C ASP A 33 3.92 -6.50 11.24
N HIS A 34 2.92 -7.16 10.65
CA HIS A 34 3.06 -8.51 10.11
C HIS A 34 4.00 -8.55 8.92
N ALA A 35 3.84 -7.61 7.97
CA ALA A 35 4.71 -7.47 6.81
C ALA A 35 6.16 -7.25 7.26
N TYR A 36 6.41 -6.31 8.17
CA TYR A 36 7.75 -6.06 8.69
C TYR A 36 8.33 -7.30 9.35
N ARG A 37 7.56 -8.02 10.18
CA ARG A 37 8.03 -9.23 10.87
C ARG A 37 8.50 -10.31 9.89
N VAL A 38 7.74 -10.58 8.83
CA VAL A 38 7.99 -11.73 7.94
C VAL A 38 8.94 -11.45 6.78
N LEU A 39 9.14 -10.17 6.43
CA LEU A 39 10.09 -9.83 5.37
C LEU A 39 11.53 -10.11 5.80
N ARG A 40 12.33 -10.58 4.84
CA ARG A 40 13.79 -10.55 4.95
C ARG A 40 14.30 -9.12 4.82
N THR A 41 15.50 -8.84 5.32
CA THR A 41 16.19 -7.57 5.08
C THR A 41 16.30 -7.30 3.58
N GLY A 42 15.93 -6.10 3.13
CA GLY A 42 15.84 -5.70 1.74
C GLY A 42 14.58 -6.20 0.99
N GLY A 43 13.72 -6.98 1.66
CA GLY A 43 12.43 -7.43 1.12
C GLY A 43 11.49 -6.27 0.84
N ILE A 44 10.62 -6.42 -0.17
CA ILE A 44 9.70 -5.36 -0.60
C ILE A 44 8.27 -5.71 -0.17
N PHE A 45 7.65 -4.78 0.54
CA PHE A 45 6.23 -4.75 0.80
C PHE A 45 5.53 -3.78 -0.14
N THR A 46 4.47 -4.26 -0.79
CA THR A 46 3.60 -3.46 -1.65
C THR A 46 2.14 -3.89 -1.46
N TYR A 47 1.22 -2.96 -1.65
CA TYR A 47 -0.21 -3.19 -1.41
C TYR A 47 -1.01 -2.13 -2.17
N TYR A 48 -2.31 -2.37 -2.33
CA TYR A 48 -3.21 -1.33 -2.80
C TYR A 48 -3.31 -0.19 -1.77
N SER A 49 -2.97 1.02 -2.18
CA SER A 49 -3.20 2.24 -1.39
C SER A 49 -4.41 2.99 -1.94
N SER A 50 -5.29 3.44 -1.06
CA SER A 50 -6.39 4.33 -1.43
C SER A 50 -5.92 5.77 -1.74
N GLU A 51 -4.63 6.05 -1.58
CA GLU A 51 -4.05 7.37 -1.78
C GLU A 51 -3.56 7.58 -3.22
N VAL A 52 -3.69 8.82 -3.70
CA VAL A 52 -3.68 9.13 -5.13
C VAL A 52 -2.35 9.71 -5.60
N SER A 53 -1.71 10.51 -4.76
CA SER A 53 -0.47 11.24 -5.08
C SER A 53 0.56 11.18 -3.95
N GLU A 54 0.15 11.42 -2.71
CA GLU A 54 0.99 11.45 -1.51
C GLU A 54 0.48 10.51 -0.44
N PHE A 55 1.41 9.97 0.36
CA PHE A 55 1.02 9.30 1.61
C PHE A 55 0.64 10.36 2.64
N SER A 56 -0.50 10.18 3.29
CA SER A 56 -0.91 11.04 4.40
C SER A 56 0.05 10.87 5.60
N PRO A 57 0.15 11.89 6.48
CA PRO A 57 0.99 11.79 7.67
C PRO A 57 0.65 10.59 8.56
N VAL A 58 -0.65 10.26 8.68
CA VAL A 58 -1.11 9.10 9.47
C VAL A 58 -0.63 7.78 8.85
N HIS A 59 -0.67 7.68 7.53
CA HIS A 59 -0.18 6.51 6.79
C HIS A 59 1.32 6.32 6.93
N LEU A 60 2.10 7.40 6.78
CA LEU A 60 3.54 7.39 7.01
C LEU A 60 3.87 6.98 8.44
N GLN A 61 3.16 7.55 9.43
CA GLN A 61 3.34 7.21 10.84
C GLN A 61 3.08 5.73 11.10
N ALA A 62 2.03 5.14 10.50
CA ALA A 62 1.73 3.72 10.67
C ALA A 62 2.84 2.82 10.12
N LEU A 63 3.39 3.12 8.94
CA LEU A 63 4.52 2.38 8.37
C LEU A 63 5.78 2.51 9.23
N GLN A 64 6.05 3.71 9.75
CA GLN A 64 7.19 3.99 10.62
C GLN A 64 7.07 3.28 11.97
N THR A 65 5.87 3.28 12.56
CA THR A 65 5.58 2.55 13.81
C THR A 65 5.79 1.05 13.64
N ALA A 66 5.49 0.48 12.47
CA ALA A 66 5.76 -0.92 12.15
C ALA A 66 7.25 -1.25 11.96
N GLY A 67 8.12 -0.23 11.86
CA GLY A 67 9.57 -0.38 11.74
C GLY A 67 10.15 -0.09 10.35
N PHE A 68 9.32 0.28 9.36
CA PHE A 68 9.81 0.65 8.04
C PHE A 68 10.40 2.06 8.02
N SER A 69 11.57 2.21 7.41
CA SER A 69 12.25 3.51 7.25
C SER A 69 12.44 3.89 5.77
N ASP A 70 12.52 2.92 4.86
CA ASP A 70 12.59 3.15 3.43
C ASP A 70 11.18 3.01 2.81
N ILE A 71 10.50 4.16 2.72
CA ILE A 71 9.12 4.31 2.26
C ILE A 71 9.13 5.06 0.94
N GLN A 72 9.00 4.33 -0.16
CA GLN A 72 8.92 4.89 -1.50
C GLN A 72 7.57 4.57 -2.13
N LYS A 73 7.33 5.18 -3.29
CA LYS A 73 6.12 4.99 -4.07
C LYS A 73 6.38 5.22 -5.53
N LYS A 74 5.53 4.63 -6.35
CA LYS A 74 5.39 4.97 -7.77
C LYS A 74 3.98 5.50 -8.00
N ILE A 75 3.87 6.64 -8.68
CA ILE A 75 2.59 7.13 -9.18
C ILE A 75 2.30 6.45 -10.52
N CYS A 76 1.22 5.70 -10.58
CA CYS A 76 0.76 5.00 -11.76
C CYS A 76 -0.41 5.77 -12.38
N LYS A 77 -0.34 6.08 -13.68
CA LYS A 77 -1.48 6.62 -14.43
C LYS A 77 -2.44 5.47 -14.74
N ILE A 78 -3.72 5.70 -14.52
CA ILE A 78 -4.80 4.73 -14.77
C ILE A 78 -5.98 5.43 -15.44
N SER A 79 -6.82 4.66 -16.12
CA SER A 79 -8.04 5.17 -16.76
C SER A 79 -9.22 4.32 -16.29
N PRO A 80 -9.79 4.61 -15.10
CA PRO A 80 -10.98 3.91 -14.65
C PRO A 80 -12.13 4.10 -15.64
N PRO A 81 -12.99 3.09 -15.85
CA PRO A 81 -14.24 3.27 -16.58
C PRO A 81 -15.11 4.38 -15.98
N ASP A 82 -15.92 5.03 -16.80
CA ASP A 82 -16.79 6.13 -16.36
C ASP A 82 -17.78 5.67 -15.28
N ASP A 83 -18.22 4.42 -15.34
CA ASP A 83 -19.12 3.76 -14.39
C ASP A 83 -18.41 3.12 -13.18
N CYS A 84 -17.08 3.29 -13.03
CA CYS A 84 -16.34 2.75 -11.89
C CYS A 84 -16.86 3.33 -10.57
N LEU A 85 -17.41 2.50 -9.69
CA LEU A 85 -18.12 2.96 -8.49
C LEU A 85 -17.19 3.41 -7.36
N TYR A 86 -15.95 2.94 -7.35
CA TYR A 86 -15.07 3.04 -6.18
C TYR A 86 -13.75 3.78 -6.44
N TRP A 87 -13.40 4.06 -7.70
CA TRP A 87 -12.20 4.80 -8.04
C TRP A 87 -12.41 5.75 -9.21
N LYS A 88 -12.34 7.05 -8.94
CA LYS A 88 -12.53 8.11 -9.94
C LYS A 88 -11.24 8.84 -10.33
N ASN A 89 -10.13 8.55 -9.65
CA ASN A 89 -8.85 9.23 -9.91
C ASN A 89 -8.13 8.64 -11.12
N LYS A 90 -7.43 9.51 -11.87
CA LYS A 90 -6.60 9.11 -13.03
C LYS A 90 -5.21 8.61 -12.64
N THR A 91 -4.93 8.56 -11.34
CA THR A 91 -3.68 8.04 -10.80
C THR A 91 -3.96 7.17 -9.59
N MET A 92 -3.01 6.31 -9.27
CA MET A 92 -2.94 5.58 -8.01
C MET A 92 -1.48 5.49 -7.55
N ILE A 93 -1.28 5.28 -6.26
CA ILE A 93 0.04 4.98 -5.70
C ILE A 93 0.26 3.47 -5.67
N ALA A 94 1.42 3.02 -6.14
CA ALA A 94 1.98 1.72 -5.83
C ALA A 94 3.11 1.90 -4.77
N PRO A 95 2.87 1.55 -3.50
CA PRO A 95 3.87 1.59 -2.44
C PRO A 95 5.06 0.68 -2.76
N ILE A 96 6.26 1.14 -2.44
CA ILE A 96 7.50 0.38 -2.53
C ILE A 96 8.19 0.54 -1.18
N ILE A 97 7.85 -0.33 -0.23
CA ILE A 97 8.32 -0.23 1.15
C ILE A 97 9.39 -1.31 1.37
N ARG A 98 10.57 -0.94 1.89
CA ARG A 98 11.66 -1.90 2.14
C ARG A 98 11.94 -2.06 3.63
N LYS A 99 12.21 -3.30 4.02
CA LYS A 99 12.71 -3.66 5.36
C LYS A 99 14.22 -3.51 5.46
#